data_AF-A0A536HPM5-F1
#
_entry.id   AF-A0A536HPM5-F1
#
_cell.length_a   1.000
_cell.length_b   1.000
_cell.length_c   1.000
_cell.angle_alpha   90.00
_cell.angle_beta   90.00
_cell.angle_gamma   90.00
#
_symmetry.space_group_name_H-M   'P 1'
#
loop_
_entity.id
_entity.type
_entity.pdbx_description
1 polymer ?
#
loop_
_entity_poly.entity_id
_entity_poly.type
_entity_poly.pdbx_seq_one_letter_code
_entity_poly.pdbx_strand_id
1 'polypeptide(L)' 'MDFHVALPNGHRGVTVEEIAEITDAAEELGFAGVWPLDHVLVGPDLKDRYPWVLEPM' A
#
# COMPACT_ATOMS: atom_id res chain seq x y z
N MET A 1 -8.80 -20.67 8.78
CA MET A 1 -7.69 -19.75 9.09
C MET A 1 -7.75 -18.71 8.01
N ASP A 2 -7.91 -17.46 8.39
CA ASP A 2 -8.18 -16.39 7.44
C ASP A 2 -6.85 -15.73 7.04
N PHE A 3 -6.60 -15.67 5.74
CA PHE A 3 -5.39 -15.08 5.18
C PHE A 3 -5.72 -13.75 4.56
N HIS A 4 -4.87 -12.75 4.80
CA HIS A 4 -5.03 -11.39 4.28
C HIS A 4 -3.76 -10.95 3.55
N VAL A 5 -3.92 -9.98 2.63
CA VAL A 5 -2.82 -9.36 1.89
C VAL A 5 -2.52 -7.98 2.47
N ALA A 6 -1.25 -7.72 2.82
CA ALA A 6 -0.79 -6.37 3.14
C ALA A 6 -0.42 -5.64 1.85
N LEU A 7 -1.04 -4.50 1.58
CA LEU A 7 -0.83 -3.75 0.35
C LEU A 7 0.51 -3.01 0.37
N PRO A 8 1.25 -2.96 -0.75
CA PRO A 8 2.53 -2.27 -0.82
C PRO A 8 2.38 -0.75 -1.05
N ASN A 9 1.28 -0.11 -0.63
CA ASN A 9 0.90 1.28 -0.94
C ASN A 9 1.85 2.38 -0.40
N GLY A 10 2.93 2.00 0.28
CA GLY A 10 4.03 2.90 0.68
C GLY A 10 5.36 2.62 -0.04
N HIS A 11 5.43 1.63 -0.93
CA HIS A 11 6.69 1.25 -1.58
C HIS A 11 7.00 2.17 -2.77
N ARG A 12 8.29 2.38 -3.00
CA ARG A 12 8.76 3.21 -4.12
C ARG A 12 8.40 2.57 -5.45
N GLY A 13 7.78 3.37 -6.32
CA GLY A 13 7.44 2.97 -7.69
C GLY A 13 6.12 2.22 -7.82
N VAL A 14 5.44 1.94 -6.71
CA VAL A 14 4.10 1.32 -6.74
C VAL A 14 3.07 2.36 -7.17
N THR A 15 2.22 1.99 -8.13
CA THR A 15 1.11 2.84 -8.62
C THR A 15 -0.24 2.42 -8.02
N VAL A 16 -1.25 3.27 -8.19
CA VAL A 16 -2.62 2.95 -7.74
C VAL A 16 -3.20 1.79 -8.56
N GLU A 17 -2.88 1.72 -9.85
CA GLU A 17 -3.29 0.65 -10.74
C GLU A 17 -2.74 -0.70 -10.27
N GLU A 18 -1.45 -0.76 -9.91
CA GLU A 18 -0.84 -1.98 -9.36
C GLU A 18 -1.50 -2.39 -8.03
N ILE A 19 -1.87 -1.44 -7.17
CA ILE A 19 -2.62 -1.73 -5.94
C ILE A 19 -4.01 -2.31 -6.25
N ALA A 20 -4.69 -1.79 -7.27
CA ALA A 20 -5.97 -2.31 -7.72
C ALA A 20 -5.83 -3.74 -8.25
N GLU A 21 -4.84 -4.00 -9.11
CA GLU A 21 -4.55 -5.34 -9.64
C GLU A 21 -4.26 -6.36 -8.53
N ILE A 22 -3.50 -5.97 -7.50
CA ILE A 22 -3.24 -6.82 -6.33
C ILE A 22 -4.54 -7.11 -5.56
N THR A 23 -5.42 -6.12 -5.45
CA THR A 23 -6.70 -6.27 -4.75
C THR A 23 -7.62 -7.25 -5.47
N ASP A 24 -7.73 -7.12 -6.79
CA ASP A 24 -8.52 -8.04 -7.63
C ASP A 24 -7.96 -9.46 -7.55
N ALA A 25 -6.64 -9.62 -7.65
CA ALA A 25 -5.99 -10.93 -7.53
C ALA A 25 -6.18 -11.56 -6.14
N ALA A 26 -6.20 -10.76 -5.07
CA ALA A 26 -6.43 -11.26 -3.71
C ALA A 26 -7.85 -11.82 -3.56
N GLU A 27 -8.85 -11.18 -4.16
CA GLU A 27 -10.22 -11.69 -4.19
C GLU A 27 -10.32 -13.00 -4.98
N GLU A 28 -9.74 -13.05 -6.19
CA GLU A 28 -9.73 -14.25 -7.04
C GLU A 28 -9.07 -15.46 -6.36
N LEU A 29 -8.03 -15.22 -5.56
CA LEU A 29 -7.31 -16.25 -4.82
C LEU A 29 -8.00 -16.65 -3.50
N GLY A 30 -9.10 -15.99 -3.12
CA GLY A 30 -9.89 -16.32 -1.94
C GLY A 30 -9.29 -15.81 -0.62
N PHE A 31 -8.49 -14.75 -0.66
CA PHE A 31 -8.06 -14.07 0.57
C PHE A 31 -9.26 -13.43 1.26
N ALA A 32 -9.23 -13.39 2.59
CA ALA A 32 -10.29 -12.81 3.41
C ALA A 32 -10.31 -11.27 3.40
N GLY A 33 -9.29 -10.63 2.83
CA GLY A 33 -9.26 -9.19 2.59
C GLY A 33 -7.87 -8.63 2.35
N VAL A 34 -7.83 -7.34 2.02
CA VAL A 34 -6.61 -6.55 1.79
C VAL A 34 -6.48 -5.42 2.80
N TRP A 35 -5.28 -5.19 3.33
CA TRP A 35 -5.02 -4.19 4.37
C TRP A 35 -4.00 -3.16 3.86
N PRO A 36 -4.37 -1.86 3.77
CA PRO A 36 -3.42 -0.81 3.47
C PRO A 36 -2.45 -0.59 4.64
N LEU A 37 -1.24 -0.14 4.33
CA LEU A 37 -0.21 0.19 5.30
C LEU A 37 -0.11 1.70 5.52
N ASP A 38 -0.35 2.13 6.75
CA ASP A 38 -0.09 3.49 7.20
C ASP A 38 1.39 3.67 7.53
N HIS A 39 2.00 4.75 7.02
CA HIS A 39 3.39 5.08 7.27
C HIS A 39 3.50 6.46 7.93
N VAL A 40 4.14 6.51 9.09
CA VAL A 40 4.51 7.78 9.74
C VAL A 40 5.97 8.08 9.44
N LEU A 41 6.21 9.18 8.72
CA LEU A 41 7.57 9.62 8.40
C LEU A 41 8.12 10.46 9.57
N VAL A 42 9.21 10.01 10.20
CA VAL A 42 9.82 10.68 11.37
C VAL A 42 11.26 11.07 11.10
N GLY A 43 11.50 12.31 10.70
CA GLY A 43 12.85 12.88 10.52
C GLY A 43 12.94 13.82 9.32
N PRO A 44 13.97 14.70 9.27
CA PRO A 44 14.04 15.80 8.30
C PRO A 44 14.19 15.34 6.83
N ASP A 45 14.80 14.19 6.60
CA ASP A 45 15.21 13.72 5.26
C ASP A 45 14.35 12.55 4.73
N LEU A 46 13.27 12.19 5.43
CA LEU A 46 12.45 11.01 5.08
C LEU A 46 11.45 11.26 3.96
N LYS A 47 11.04 12.52 3.75
CA LYS A 47 10.26 12.95 2.57
C LYS A 47 10.95 12.61 1.25
N ASP A 48 12.28 12.55 1.23
CA ASP A 48 13.05 12.25 0.02
C ASP A 48 13.14 10.73 -0.25
N ARG A 49 12.78 9.89 0.73
CA ARG A 49 12.79 8.43 0.63
C ARG A 49 11.42 7.83 0.31
N TYR A 50 10.34 8.56 0.59
CA TYR A 50 8.98 8.17 0.23
C TYR A 50 8.49 9.01 -0.96
N PRO A 51 8.16 8.41 -2.12
CA PRO A 51 7.88 9.17 -3.34
C PRO A 51 6.57 9.98 -3.31
N TRP A 52 5.71 9.74 -2.31
CA TRP A 52 4.38 10.34 -2.26
C TRP A 52 4.01 10.59 -0.79
N VAL A 53 3.93 11.86 -0.41
CA VAL A 53 3.05 12.28 0.67
C VAL A 53 1.74 12.63 -0.01
N LEU A 54 0.68 11.86 0.25
CA LEU A 54 -0.67 12.29 -0.13
C LEU A 54 -1.01 13.45 0.81
N GLU A 55 -0.89 14.69 0.34
CA GLU A 55 -1.34 15.83 1.14
C GLU A 55 -2.87 15.74 1.33
N PRO A 56 -3.37 15.96 2.55
CA PRO A 56 -4.81 15.99 2.78
C PRO A 56 -5.43 17.15 1.97
N MET A 57 -6.55 16.86 1.29
CA MET A 57 -7.35 17.86 0.57
C MET A 57 -7.90 18.94 1.49
#